data_AF-A0A7X7N667-F1
#
_entry.id   AF-A0A7X7N667-F1
#
_cell.length_a   1.000
_cell.length_b   1.000
_cell.length_c   1.000
_cell.angle_alpha   90.00
_cell.angle_beta   90.00
_cell.angle_gamma   90.00
#
_symmetry.space_group_name_H-M   'P 1'
#
loop_
_entity.id
_entity.type
_entity.pdbx_description
1 polymer ?
#
loop_
_entity_poly.entity_id
_entity_poly.type
_entity_poly.pdbx_seq_one_letter_code
_entity_poly.pdbx_strand_id
1 'polypeptide(L)'
;MKVINIDNQPWLSMPRTMKITTDGIRYRLFRASVTVAVITVAVAFLMNILAESLIKRAIAANTRERILKTQLNSIWASKLTSPGSPESIIIETATTEKGSDLYKETQAFAKFDDAAMEDFQELTKDINYIFNFFESLDYAKRRDLVHTSEGVDILRYLSDPENNKTFYIGLSRYKSIHFDMEKEELDAILAKIPQLDASINAILAARREANAKITEILRRDYPNANNDAERLAMALPNADKEFGDSIRSVGFVFDKETVAPELARQAQRLQDTTRMKNSIKDRPVRQLIAQEANILPADVNAVLMWNFLNDKDFAEKYLVKMADSGQNIEGLSAELLVDLAKGRKEAEALERAERLTMDAGRGFMGLGERLAWLLFVSLLVCGIGITNAMMMSVTERFTEIATLKCLGALDGFIMIMFVLESCFMGVVGGTIGAIIGALIGLGRMLSAFGVNFISAIPFLDVLGGMLISVILGTLLAAVAAVLPSWKAARLAPMEAMRVE
;
A
#
# COMPACT_ATOMS: atom_id res chain seq x y z
N MET A 1 38.07 28.39 68.03
CA MET A 1 36.90 27.59 67.63
C MET A 1 35.81 28.54 67.18
N LYS A 2 35.28 28.37 65.95
CA LYS A 2 34.05 29.07 65.55
C LYS A 2 32.93 28.53 66.45
N VAL A 3 32.27 29.39 67.21
CA VAL A 3 31.10 29.02 68.02
C VAL A 3 29.98 28.74 67.03
N ILE A 4 29.60 27.46 66.89
CA ILE A 4 28.45 27.07 66.08
C ILE A 4 27.22 27.35 66.94
N ASN A 5 26.48 28.41 66.59
CA ASN A 5 25.21 28.69 67.23
C ASN A 5 24.18 27.70 66.69
N ILE A 6 23.78 26.73 67.52
CA ILE A 6 22.77 25.74 67.17
C ILE A 6 21.43 26.29 67.64
N ASP A 7 20.72 26.97 66.75
CA ASP A 7 19.34 27.39 67.02
C ASP A 7 18.44 26.16 67.16
N ASN A 8 17.44 26.22 68.04
CA ASN A 8 16.45 25.16 68.22
C ASN A 8 15.70 24.91 66.90
N GLN A 9 15.68 23.64 66.45
CA GLN A 9 14.93 23.25 65.25
C GLN A 9 13.45 23.63 65.41
N PRO A 10 12.87 24.42 64.49
CA PRO A 10 11.48 24.83 64.58
C PRO A 10 10.57 23.61 64.38
N TRP A 11 9.71 23.33 65.37
CA TRP A 11 8.68 22.30 65.23
C TRP A 11 7.69 22.74 64.15
N LEU A 12 7.68 22.06 63.01
CA LEU A 12 6.77 22.36 61.90
C LEU A 12 5.35 21.96 62.33
N SER A 13 4.44 22.94 62.40
CA SER A 13 3.04 22.66 62.65
C SER A 13 2.44 21.82 61.51
N MET A 14 1.50 20.93 61.84
CA MET A 14 0.85 20.03 60.87
C MET A 14 0.33 20.75 59.59
N PRO A 15 -0.24 21.98 59.67
CA PRO A 15 -0.62 22.73 58.47
C PRO A 15 0.56 23.15 57.59
N ARG A 16 1.70 23.52 58.18
CA ARG A 16 2.92 23.86 57.42
C ARG A 16 3.52 22.61 56.76
N THR A 17 3.56 21.48 57.48
CA THR A 17 4.02 20.19 56.94
C THR A 17 3.17 19.75 55.76
N MET A 18 1.84 19.82 55.88
CA MET A 18 0.92 19.50 54.79
C MET A 18 1.11 20.42 53.58
N LYS A 19 1.21 21.74 53.79
CA LYS A 19 1.43 22.72 52.71
C LYS A 19 2.74 22.45 51.94
N ILE A 20 3.85 22.26 52.65
CA ILE A 20 5.16 21.97 52.04
C ILE A 20 5.10 20.64 51.25
N THR A 21 4.42 19.63 51.79
CA THR A 21 4.26 18.33 51.14
C THR A 21 3.43 18.46 49.86
N THR A 22 2.30 19.16 49.90
CA THR A 22 1.44 19.36 48.73
C THR A 22 2.09 20.22 47.66
N ASP A 23 2.81 21.27 48.05
CA ASP A 23 3.54 22.13 47.11
C ASP A 23 4.63 21.32 46.42
N GLY A 24 5.42 20.54 47.18
CA GLY A 24 6.45 19.66 46.63
C GLY A 24 5.89 18.56 45.70
N ILE A 25 4.71 18.00 45.99
CA ILE A 25 4.05 17.02 45.10
C ILE A 25 3.55 17.69 43.83
N ARG A 26 2.94 18.88 43.93
CA ARG A 26 2.36 19.59 42.79
C ARG A 26 3.41 19.93 41.72
N TYR A 27 4.56 20.48 42.14
CA TYR A 27 5.63 20.81 41.19
C TYR A 27 6.25 19.55 40.56
N ARG A 28 6.44 18.48 41.35
CA ARG A 28 6.98 17.21 40.86
C ARG A 28 6.05 16.53 39.85
N LEU A 29 4.76 16.45 40.16
CA LEU A 29 3.78 15.85 39.25
C LEU A 29 3.56 16.68 37.99
N PHE A 30 3.55 18.02 38.09
CA PHE A 30 3.36 18.88 36.93
C PHE A 30 4.50 18.76 35.90
N ARG A 31 5.76 18.64 36.32
CA ARG A 31 6.87 18.45 35.35
C ARG A 31 6.91 17.04 34.77
N ALA A 32 6.66 16.04 35.61
CA ALA A 32 6.54 14.67 35.13
C ALA A 32 5.42 14.57 34.08
N SER A 33 4.28 15.25 34.31
CA SER A 33 3.19 15.29 33.33
C SER A 33 3.55 16.04 32.05
N VAL A 34 4.32 17.13 32.12
CA VAL A 34 4.84 17.81 30.91
C VAL A 34 5.74 16.88 30.09
N THR A 35 6.67 16.17 30.73
CA THR A 35 7.58 15.25 30.03
C THR A 35 6.82 14.08 29.41
N VAL A 36 5.91 13.48 30.19
CA VAL A 36 5.02 12.41 29.71
C VAL A 36 4.15 12.90 28.56
N ALA A 37 3.64 14.13 28.60
CA ALA A 37 2.83 14.71 27.52
C ALA A 37 3.64 14.91 26.24
N VAL A 38 4.87 15.41 26.32
CA VAL A 38 5.78 15.55 25.16
C VAL A 38 6.05 14.18 24.52
N ILE A 39 6.37 13.17 25.34
CA ILE A 39 6.57 11.79 24.87
C ILE A 39 5.28 11.23 24.26
N THR A 40 4.14 11.44 24.91
CA THR A 40 2.82 10.99 24.44
C THR A 40 2.52 11.53 23.05
N VAL A 41 2.72 12.83 22.81
CA VAL A 41 2.48 13.43 21.49
C VAL A 41 3.44 12.88 20.44
N ALA A 42 4.73 12.74 20.77
CA ALA A 42 5.73 12.18 19.86
C ALA A 42 5.38 10.75 19.43
N VAL A 43 5.05 9.91 20.41
CA VAL A 43 4.73 8.50 20.18
C VAL A 43 3.36 8.36 19.51
N ALA A 44 2.39 9.21 19.82
CA ALA A 44 1.10 9.25 19.12
C ALA A 44 1.28 9.62 17.65
N PHE A 45 2.15 10.58 17.33
CA PHE A 45 2.45 10.95 15.95
C PHE A 45 3.14 9.81 15.19
N LEU A 46 4.17 9.20 15.78
CA LEU A 46 4.85 8.03 15.25
C LEU A 46 3.86 6.87 15.01
N MET A 47 3.05 6.54 16.01
CA MET A 47 2.10 5.43 15.92
C MET A 47 0.99 5.71 14.92
N ASN A 48 0.50 6.95 14.82
CA ASN A 48 -0.48 7.33 13.79
C ASN A 48 0.08 7.11 12.38
N ILE A 49 1.33 7.50 12.14
CA ILE A 49 2.00 7.29 10.85
C ILE A 49 2.22 5.79 10.57
N LEU A 50 2.67 5.03 11.57
CA LEU A 50 2.86 3.58 11.44
C LEU A 50 1.54 2.85 11.18
N ALA A 51 0.48 3.20 11.92
CA ALA A 51 -0.86 2.64 11.72
C ALA A 51 -1.36 2.91 10.29
N GLU A 52 -1.24 4.15 9.80
CA GLU A 52 -1.60 4.51 8.43
C GLU A 52 -0.81 3.67 7.40
N SER A 53 0.50 3.51 7.58
CA SER A 53 1.34 2.70 6.68
C SER A 53 0.98 1.20 6.70
N LEU A 54 0.81 0.62 7.89
CA LEU A 54 0.45 -0.79 8.07
C LEU A 54 -0.92 -1.10 7.46
N ILE A 55 -1.92 -0.27 7.75
CA ILE A 55 -3.28 -0.43 7.23
C ILE A 55 -3.28 -0.27 5.71
N LYS A 56 -2.62 0.75 5.16
CA LYS A 56 -2.51 0.94 3.72
C LYS A 56 -1.88 -0.26 3.02
N ARG A 57 -0.81 -0.85 3.57
CA ARG A 57 -0.18 -2.06 3.00
C ARG A 57 -1.13 -3.26 3.01
N ALA A 58 -1.82 -3.51 4.11
CA ALA A 58 -2.77 -4.62 4.20
C ALA A 58 -3.95 -4.45 3.24
N ILE A 59 -4.49 -3.23 3.15
CA ILE A 59 -5.55 -2.90 2.17
C ILE A 59 -5.00 -3.08 0.75
N ALA A 60 -3.81 -2.58 0.43
CA ALA A 60 -3.19 -2.72 -0.90
C ALA A 60 -3.08 -4.18 -1.33
N ALA A 61 -2.63 -5.06 -0.43
CA ALA A 61 -2.49 -6.48 -0.71
C ALA A 61 -3.84 -7.15 -1.01
N ASN A 62 -4.85 -6.92 -0.16
CA ASN A 62 -6.20 -7.49 -0.34
C ASN A 62 -6.91 -6.91 -1.58
N THR A 63 -6.78 -5.60 -1.80
CA THR A 63 -7.32 -4.92 -2.98
C THR A 63 -6.69 -5.46 -4.26
N ARG A 64 -5.37 -5.64 -4.32
CA ARG A 64 -4.68 -6.20 -5.48
C ARG A 64 -5.20 -7.60 -5.82
N GLU A 65 -5.37 -8.47 -4.83
CA GLU A 65 -5.91 -9.83 -5.06
C GLU A 65 -7.34 -9.78 -5.63
N ARG A 66 -8.21 -8.93 -5.08
CA ARG A 66 -9.61 -8.79 -5.53
C ARG A 66 -9.71 -8.18 -6.93
N ILE A 67 -8.86 -7.18 -7.24
CA ILE A 67 -8.80 -6.57 -8.56
C ILE A 67 -8.41 -7.60 -9.61
N LEU A 68 -7.37 -8.40 -9.35
CA LEU A 68 -6.93 -9.46 -10.28
C LEU A 68 -8.07 -10.45 -10.58
N LYS A 69 -8.84 -10.85 -9.56
CA LYS A 69 -10.03 -11.69 -9.78
C LYS A 69 -11.08 -11.01 -10.64
N THR A 70 -11.30 -9.70 -10.47
CA THR A 70 -12.34 -8.94 -11.19
C THR A 70 -11.94 -8.58 -12.63
N GLN A 71 -10.64 -8.62 -12.94
CA GLN A 71 -10.10 -8.27 -14.26
C GLN A 71 -10.03 -9.45 -15.24
N LEU A 72 -10.53 -10.63 -14.87
CA LEU A 72 -10.49 -11.82 -15.74
C LEU A 72 -11.15 -11.54 -17.09
N ASN A 73 -12.31 -10.89 -17.09
CA ASN A 73 -13.00 -10.50 -18.32
C ASN A 73 -12.18 -9.56 -19.21
N SER A 74 -11.52 -8.54 -18.64
CA SER A 74 -10.70 -7.61 -19.42
C SER A 74 -9.42 -8.26 -19.95
N ILE A 75 -8.79 -9.14 -19.15
CA ILE A 75 -7.58 -9.88 -19.54
C ILE A 75 -7.90 -10.78 -20.74
N TRP A 76 -8.96 -11.59 -20.64
CA TRP A 76 -9.36 -12.47 -21.74
C TRP A 76 -9.87 -11.70 -22.95
N ALA A 77 -10.60 -10.60 -22.77
CA ALA A 77 -11.01 -9.76 -23.88
C ALA A 77 -9.80 -9.19 -24.63
N SER A 78 -8.77 -8.70 -23.92
CA SER A 78 -7.53 -8.22 -24.54
C SER A 78 -6.78 -9.35 -25.25
N LYS A 79 -6.68 -10.52 -24.63
CA LYS A 79 -5.97 -11.68 -25.16
C LYS A 79 -6.58 -12.21 -26.46
N LEU A 80 -7.91 -12.25 -26.54
CA LEU A 80 -8.65 -12.73 -27.71
C LEU A 80 -8.73 -11.71 -28.86
N THR A 81 -8.44 -10.43 -28.59
CA THR A 81 -8.51 -9.35 -29.59
C THR A 81 -7.14 -8.88 -30.06
N SER A 82 -6.12 -8.99 -29.22
CA SER A 82 -4.76 -8.53 -29.51
C SER A 82 -3.74 -9.63 -29.26
N PRO A 83 -2.76 -9.84 -30.17
CA PRO A 83 -1.70 -10.83 -29.97
C PRO A 83 -0.69 -10.43 -28.88
N GLY A 84 -0.70 -9.17 -28.42
CA GLY A 84 0.29 -8.60 -27.51
C GLY A 84 1.40 -7.83 -28.23
N SER A 85 2.37 -7.34 -27.46
CA SER A 85 3.59 -6.69 -27.95
C SER A 85 4.82 -7.58 -27.66
N PRO A 86 5.95 -7.36 -28.34
CA PRO A 86 7.19 -8.05 -28.00
C PRO A 86 7.57 -7.92 -26.52
N GLU A 87 7.41 -6.71 -25.97
CA GLU A 87 7.65 -6.42 -24.56
C GLU A 87 6.67 -7.15 -23.64
N SER A 88 5.38 -7.21 -23.98
CA SER A 88 4.41 -7.92 -23.17
C SER A 88 4.71 -9.42 -23.10
N ILE A 89 5.17 -10.04 -24.19
CA ILE A 89 5.57 -11.46 -24.19
C ILE A 89 6.79 -11.70 -23.29
N ILE A 90 7.79 -10.81 -23.32
CA ILE A 90 8.97 -10.92 -22.47
C ILE A 90 8.54 -10.86 -21.00
N ILE A 91 7.75 -9.85 -20.62
CA ILE A 91 7.29 -9.65 -19.24
C ILE A 91 6.37 -10.81 -18.80
N GLU A 92 5.42 -11.22 -19.64
CA GLU A 92 4.53 -12.36 -19.41
C GLU A 92 5.36 -13.62 -19.13
N THR A 93 6.31 -13.96 -19.99
CA THR A 93 7.11 -15.20 -19.86
C THR A 93 8.05 -15.15 -18.65
N ALA A 94 8.67 -14.00 -18.39
CA ALA A 94 9.61 -13.81 -17.29
C ALA A 94 8.96 -13.95 -15.91
N THR A 95 7.72 -13.45 -15.77
CA THR A 95 7.00 -13.42 -14.48
C THR A 95 6.17 -14.67 -14.22
N THR A 96 5.98 -15.51 -15.24
CA THR A 96 5.10 -16.68 -15.16
C THR A 96 5.77 -17.86 -14.44
N GLU A 97 5.03 -18.54 -13.56
CA GLU A 97 5.49 -19.75 -12.89
C GLU A 97 5.56 -20.96 -13.84
N LYS A 98 6.58 -21.81 -13.68
CA LYS A 98 6.72 -23.05 -14.46
C LYS A 98 5.48 -23.93 -14.30
N GLY A 99 4.91 -24.37 -15.42
CA GLY A 99 3.74 -25.26 -15.43
C GLY A 99 2.38 -24.58 -15.26
N SER A 100 2.33 -23.26 -15.11
CA SER A 100 1.08 -22.49 -15.17
C SER A 100 0.44 -22.52 -16.56
N ASP A 101 -0.82 -22.09 -16.66
CA ASP A 101 -1.56 -22.10 -17.92
C ASP A 101 -0.91 -21.20 -18.99
N LEU A 102 -0.44 -20.02 -18.60
CA LEU A 102 0.24 -19.10 -19.51
C LEU A 102 1.60 -19.66 -19.99
N TYR A 103 2.30 -20.42 -19.14
CA TYR A 103 3.54 -21.12 -19.50
C TYR A 103 3.27 -22.16 -20.59
N LYS A 104 2.30 -23.04 -20.35
CA LYS A 104 1.89 -24.09 -21.30
C LYS A 104 1.38 -23.50 -22.62
N GLU A 105 0.66 -22.40 -22.54
CA GLU A 105 0.14 -21.71 -23.71
C GLU A 105 1.26 -21.11 -24.57
N THR A 106 2.21 -20.43 -23.93
CA THR A 106 3.36 -19.85 -24.64
C THR A 106 4.20 -20.94 -25.30
N GLN A 107 4.42 -22.05 -24.58
CA GLN A 107 5.08 -23.25 -25.12
C GLN A 107 4.33 -23.80 -26.35
N ALA A 108 3.00 -23.91 -26.28
CA ALA A 108 2.17 -24.42 -27.37
C ALA A 108 2.18 -23.51 -28.61
N PHE A 109 2.06 -22.19 -28.44
CA PHE A 109 2.10 -21.24 -29.55
C PHE A 109 3.49 -21.14 -30.18
N ALA A 110 4.54 -21.21 -29.38
CA ALA A 110 5.92 -21.22 -29.86
C ALA A 110 6.34 -22.57 -30.47
N LYS A 111 5.60 -23.65 -30.17
CA LYS A 111 5.97 -25.04 -30.47
C LYS A 111 7.33 -25.42 -29.89
N PHE A 112 7.61 -24.93 -28.69
CA PHE A 112 8.84 -25.26 -27.96
C PHE A 112 8.74 -26.65 -27.34
N ASP A 113 9.86 -27.36 -27.30
CA ASP A 113 10.03 -28.48 -26.38
C ASP A 113 10.28 -27.95 -24.95
N ASP A 114 10.38 -28.84 -23.97
CA ASP A 114 10.56 -28.43 -22.57
C ASP A 114 11.86 -27.66 -22.36
N ALA A 115 12.95 -28.08 -23.02
CA ALA A 115 14.26 -27.43 -22.92
C ALA A 115 14.25 -26.02 -23.53
N ALA A 116 13.72 -25.86 -24.75
CA ALA A 116 13.66 -24.56 -25.42
C ALA A 116 12.75 -23.58 -24.67
N MET A 117 11.68 -24.05 -24.02
CA MET A 117 10.83 -23.19 -23.20
C MET A 117 11.54 -22.72 -21.93
N GLU A 118 12.34 -23.59 -21.29
CA GLU A 118 13.14 -23.21 -20.13
C GLU A 118 14.23 -22.19 -20.51
N ASP A 119 14.97 -22.45 -21.59
CA ASP A 119 16.00 -21.53 -22.10
C ASP A 119 15.40 -20.16 -22.48
N PHE A 120 14.22 -20.18 -23.12
CA PHE A 120 13.50 -18.95 -23.47
C PHE A 120 13.05 -18.19 -22.22
N GLN A 121 12.51 -18.89 -21.21
CA GLN A 121 12.09 -18.26 -19.98
C GLN A 121 13.27 -17.64 -19.23
N GLU A 122 14.40 -18.33 -19.12
CA GLU A 122 15.62 -17.82 -18.49
C GLU A 122 16.09 -16.53 -19.19
N LEU A 123 16.19 -16.55 -20.52
CA LEU A 123 16.55 -15.37 -21.29
C LEU A 123 15.58 -14.20 -21.07
N THR A 124 14.27 -14.46 -21.02
CA THR A 124 13.29 -13.39 -20.75
C THR A 124 13.39 -12.85 -19.33
N LYS A 125 13.80 -13.65 -18.34
CA LYS A 125 14.01 -13.19 -16.96
C LYS A 125 15.19 -12.23 -16.88
N ASP A 126 16.29 -12.56 -17.54
CA ASP A 126 17.47 -11.70 -17.60
C ASP A 126 17.14 -10.36 -18.29
N ILE A 127 16.38 -10.42 -19.39
CA ILE A 127 15.92 -9.21 -20.08
C ILE A 127 14.96 -8.39 -19.22
N ASN A 128 14.04 -9.05 -18.50
CA ASN A 128 13.14 -8.35 -17.59
C ASN A 128 13.89 -7.69 -16.44
N TYR A 129 15.01 -8.27 -15.97
CA TYR A 129 15.90 -7.59 -15.04
C TYR A 129 16.48 -6.30 -15.64
N ILE A 130 16.93 -6.34 -16.90
CA ILE A 130 17.43 -5.16 -17.62
C ILE A 130 16.34 -4.08 -17.72
N PHE A 131 15.10 -4.44 -18.08
CA PHE A 131 13.98 -3.50 -18.14
C PHE A 131 13.68 -2.86 -16.77
N ASN A 132 13.56 -3.67 -15.72
CA ASN A 132 13.33 -3.19 -14.36
C ASN A 132 14.44 -2.24 -13.88
N PHE A 133 15.70 -2.51 -14.24
CA PHE A 133 16.81 -1.60 -13.96
C PHE A 133 16.56 -0.23 -14.58
N PHE A 134 16.28 -0.14 -15.88
CA PHE A 134 16.05 1.15 -16.54
C PHE A 134 14.76 1.85 -16.10
N GLU A 135 13.72 1.11 -15.74
CA GLU A 135 12.49 1.66 -15.18
C GLU A 135 12.66 2.21 -13.75
N SER A 136 13.62 1.68 -12.99
CA SER A 136 13.94 2.19 -11.65
C SER A 136 14.66 3.54 -11.65
N LEU A 137 15.22 3.94 -12.80
CA LEU A 137 15.98 5.17 -12.93
C LEU A 137 15.08 6.39 -13.14
N ASP A 138 15.53 7.54 -12.62
CA ASP A 138 14.90 8.81 -12.98
C ASP A 138 15.13 9.14 -14.46
N TYR A 139 14.26 10.01 -14.99
CA TYR A 139 14.27 10.37 -16.42
C TYR A 139 15.63 10.89 -16.89
N ALA A 140 16.33 11.68 -16.07
CA ALA A 140 17.60 12.28 -16.46
C ALA A 140 18.70 11.21 -16.57
N LYS A 141 18.79 10.30 -15.59
CA LYS A 141 19.73 9.17 -15.61
C LYS A 141 19.44 8.21 -16.74
N ARG A 142 18.18 7.82 -16.93
CA ARG A 142 17.78 6.93 -18.03
C ARG A 142 18.15 7.53 -19.38
N ARG A 143 17.92 8.83 -19.57
CA ARG A 143 18.25 9.55 -20.80
C ARG A 143 19.76 9.68 -21.05
N ASP A 144 20.58 9.75 -20.00
CA ASP A 144 22.05 9.73 -20.15
C ASP A 144 22.55 8.34 -20.59
N LEU A 145 21.94 7.27 -20.06
CA LEU A 145 22.37 5.89 -20.32
C LEU A 145 21.88 5.34 -21.67
N VAL A 146 20.61 5.56 -22.02
CA VAL A 146 19.97 4.95 -23.20
C VAL A 146 19.20 5.94 -24.06
N HIS A 147 19.45 7.24 -23.89
CA HIS A 147 18.82 8.31 -24.68
C HIS A 147 17.29 8.26 -24.66
N THR A 148 16.66 7.99 -25.81
CA THR A 148 15.20 7.94 -25.99
C THR A 148 14.70 6.51 -26.24
N SER A 149 15.55 5.51 -26.05
CA SER A 149 15.17 4.11 -26.28
C SER A 149 14.27 3.60 -25.14
N GLU A 150 13.22 2.87 -25.50
CA GLU A 150 12.24 2.32 -24.57
C GLU A 150 11.93 0.85 -24.89
N GLY A 151 11.54 0.08 -23.87
CA GLY A 151 11.23 -1.35 -24.00
C GLY A 151 12.32 -2.14 -24.73
N VAL A 152 11.90 -2.90 -25.74
CA VAL A 152 12.80 -3.75 -26.55
C VAL A 152 13.85 -2.94 -27.33
N ASP A 153 13.60 -1.67 -27.63
CA ASP A 153 14.59 -0.84 -28.35
C ASP A 153 15.81 -0.51 -27.47
N ILE A 154 15.71 -0.65 -26.15
CA ILE A 154 16.86 -0.59 -25.24
C ILE A 154 17.86 -1.70 -25.57
N LEU A 155 17.36 -2.92 -25.80
CA LEU A 155 18.20 -4.08 -26.11
C LEU A 155 18.91 -3.87 -27.46
N ARG A 156 18.20 -3.33 -28.45
CA ARG A 156 18.76 -2.99 -29.77
C ARG A 156 19.80 -1.88 -29.68
N TYR A 157 19.54 -0.86 -28.84
CA TYR A 157 20.50 0.20 -28.57
C TYR A 157 21.78 -0.36 -27.96
N LEU A 158 21.66 -1.21 -26.94
CA LEU A 158 22.81 -1.84 -26.27
C LEU A 158 23.53 -2.89 -27.13
N SER A 159 22.87 -3.44 -28.16
CA SER A 159 23.49 -4.37 -29.10
C SER A 159 24.55 -3.69 -29.99
N ASP A 160 24.49 -2.37 -30.16
CA ASP A 160 25.52 -1.62 -30.87
C ASP A 160 26.77 -1.45 -29.97
N PRO A 161 27.96 -1.91 -30.40
CA PRO A 161 29.17 -1.84 -29.59
C PRO A 161 29.55 -0.42 -29.11
N GLU A 162 29.24 0.62 -29.88
CA GLU A 162 29.56 2.01 -29.50
C GLU A 162 28.58 2.54 -28.43
N ASN A 163 27.30 2.18 -28.55
CA ASN A 163 26.28 2.51 -27.57
C ASN A 163 26.50 1.75 -26.25
N ASN A 164 26.89 0.47 -26.33
CA ASN A 164 27.25 -0.35 -25.16
C ASN A 164 28.43 0.27 -24.39
N LYS A 165 29.50 0.70 -25.09
CA LYS A 165 30.59 1.46 -24.47
C LYS A 165 30.10 2.73 -23.79
N THR A 166 29.23 3.47 -24.46
CA THR A 166 28.65 4.72 -23.92
C THR A 166 27.83 4.45 -22.66
N PHE A 167 27.07 3.36 -22.61
CA PHE A 167 26.33 2.91 -21.44
C PHE A 167 27.25 2.67 -20.23
N TYR A 168 28.33 1.90 -20.38
CA TYR A 168 29.28 1.66 -19.28
C TYR A 168 30.03 2.93 -18.85
N ILE A 169 30.36 3.82 -19.80
CA ILE A 169 30.93 5.13 -19.47
C ILE A 169 29.91 5.95 -18.65
N GLY A 170 28.64 5.97 -19.03
CA GLY A 170 27.56 6.62 -18.28
C GLY A 170 27.41 6.04 -16.88
N LEU A 171 27.41 4.71 -16.74
CA LEU A 171 27.33 4.01 -15.47
C LEU A 171 28.46 4.42 -14.51
N SER A 172 29.69 4.56 -15.03
CA SER A 172 30.84 5.00 -14.24
C SER A 172 30.72 6.43 -13.68
N ARG A 173 29.87 7.28 -14.27
CA ARG A 173 29.63 8.65 -13.78
C ARG A 173 28.72 8.67 -12.55
N TYR A 174 27.87 7.65 -12.38
CA TYR A 174 26.85 7.62 -11.35
C TYR A 174 27.19 6.59 -10.26
N LYS A 175 27.89 7.02 -9.21
CA LYS A 175 28.20 6.17 -8.04
C LYS A 175 26.98 5.63 -7.29
N SER A 176 25.81 6.24 -7.47
CA SER A 176 24.55 5.85 -6.83
C SER A 176 23.77 4.79 -7.59
N ILE A 177 24.19 4.44 -8.82
CA ILE A 177 23.54 3.42 -9.64
C ILE A 177 24.42 2.16 -9.57
N HIS A 178 23.80 1.02 -9.32
CA HIS A 178 24.44 -0.29 -9.45
C HIS A 178 23.66 -1.10 -10.47
N PHE A 179 24.37 -1.63 -11.45
CA PHE A 179 23.87 -2.61 -12.41
C PHE A 179 24.58 -3.91 -12.05
N ASP A 180 23.85 -4.85 -11.44
CA ASP A 180 24.45 -6.02 -10.80
C ASP A 180 24.77 -7.16 -11.79
N MET A 181 24.58 -6.93 -13.09
CA MET A 181 24.90 -7.85 -14.16
C MET A 181 26.29 -7.53 -14.73
N GLU A 182 27.13 -8.55 -14.82
CA GLU A 182 28.50 -8.41 -15.32
C GLU A 182 28.52 -8.11 -16.82
N LYS A 183 29.63 -7.53 -17.31
CA LYS A 183 29.71 -7.15 -18.72
C LYS A 183 29.66 -8.35 -19.67
N GLU A 184 30.39 -9.43 -19.35
CA GLU A 184 30.34 -10.63 -20.19
C GLU A 184 28.94 -11.25 -20.24
N GLU A 185 28.20 -11.16 -19.14
CA GLU A 185 26.82 -11.66 -19.02
C GLU A 185 25.86 -10.83 -19.90
N LEU A 186 25.93 -9.50 -19.81
CA LEU A 186 25.14 -8.61 -20.67
C LEU A 186 25.45 -8.86 -22.15
N ASP A 187 26.73 -8.92 -22.53
CA ASP A 187 27.13 -9.14 -23.92
C ASP A 187 26.65 -10.51 -24.45
N ALA A 188 26.63 -11.55 -23.59
CA ALA A 188 26.09 -12.87 -23.93
C ALA A 188 24.56 -12.85 -24.15
N ILE A 189 23.82 -12.09 -23.35
CA ILE A 189 22.37 -11.89 -23.53
C ILE A 189 22.09 -11.12 -24.82
N LEU A 190 22.83 -10.04 -25.07
CA LEU A 190 22.68 -9.21 -26.27
C LEU A 190 22.93 -10.03 -27.55
N ALA A 191 23.89 -10.96 -27.53
CA ALA A 191 24.15 -11.86 -28.65
C ALA A 191 22.98 -12.79 -28.99
N LYS A 192 22.10 -13.09 -28.02
CA LYS A 192 20.90 -13.94 -28.21
C LYS A 192 19.67 -13.17 -28.69
N ILE A 193 19.72 -11.83 -28.79
CA ILE A 193 18.58 -11.00 -29.22
C ILE A 193 17.98 -11.42 -30.57
N PRO A 194 18.76 -11.75 -31.62
CA PRO A 194 18.17 -12.19 -32.90
C PRO A 194 17.35 -13.48 -32.76
N GLN A 195 17.80 -14.41 -31.92
CA GLN A 195 17.07 -15.64 -31.62
C GLN A 195 15.79 -15.34 -30.83
N LEU A 196 15.87 -14.45 -29.83
CA LEU A 196 14.72 -13.96 -29.09
C LEU A 196 13.67 -13.33 -30.01
N ASP A 197 14.08 -12.43 -30.91
CA ASP A 197 13.20 -11.76 -31.86
C ASP A 197 12.50 -12.78 -32.78
N ALA A 198 13.20 -13.82 -33.23
CA ALA A 198 12.61 -14.90 -34.03
C ALA A 198 11.52 -15.65 -33.23
N SER A 199 11.83 -16.03 -31.99
CA SER A 199 10.91 -16.70 -31.07
C SER A 199 9.66 -15.86 -30.77
N ILE A 200 9.84 -14.59 -30.40
CA ILE A 200 8.75 -13.66 -30.12
C ILE A 200 7.86 -13.44 -31.35
N ASN A 201 8.47 -13.26 -32.53
CA ASN A 201 7.71 -13.08 -33.77
C ASN A 201 6.91 -14.32 -34.15
N ALA A 202 7.44 -15.52 -33.89
CA ALA A 202 6.71 -16.77 -34.09
C ALA A 202 5.50 -16.88 -33.16
N ILE A 203 5.66 -16.55 -31.87
CA ILE A 203 4.56 -16.51 -30.89
C ILE A 203 3.49 -15.50 -31.32
N LEU A 204 3.90 -14.28 -31.67
CA LEU A 204 2.97 -13.23 -32.12
C LEU A 204 2.22 -13.65 -33.40
N ALA A 205 2.89 -14.31 -34.34
CA ALA A 205 2.25 -14.80 -35.55
C ALA A 205 1.20 -15.87 -35.23
N ALA A 206 1.53 -16.83 -34.35
CA ALA A 206 0.60 -17.87 -33.92
C ALA A 206 -0.61 -17.30 -33.16
N ARG A 207 -0.39 -16.35 -32.25
CA ARG A 207 -1.46 -15.62 -31.54
C ARG A 207 -2.34 -14.81 -32.51
N ARG A 208 -1.77 -14.18 -33.54
CA ARG A 208 -2.55 -13.48 -34.58
C ARG A 208 -3.45 -14.43 -35.36
N GLU A 209 -2.94 -15.59 -35.77
CA GLU A 209 -3.73 -16.60 -36.46
C GLU A 209 -4.88 -17.11 -35.58
N ALA A 210 -4.60 -17.34 -34.30
CA ALA A 210 -5.60 -17.71 -33.31
C ALA A 210 -6.71 -16.64 -33.17
N ASN A 211 -6.32 -15.38 -32.97
CA ASN A 211 -7.28 -14.29 -32.84
C ASN A 211 -8.12 -14.09 -34.12
N ALA A 212 -7.54 -14.31 -35.30
CA ALA A 212 -8.26 -14.27 -36.56
C ALA A 212 -9.35 -15.37 -36.64
N LYS A 213 -9.02 -16.61 -36.26
CA LYS A 213 -9.98 -17.72 -36.20
C LYS A 213 -11.13 -17.44 -35.23
N ILE A 214 -10.82 -16.89 -34.04
CA ILE A 214 -11.86 -16.48 -33.07
C ILE A 214 -12.75 -15.38 -33.67
N THR A 215 -12.16 -14.40 -34.35
CA THR A 215 -12.91 -13.33 -35.00
C THR A 215 -13.86 -13.86 -36.07
N GLU A 216 -13.44 -14.87 -36.85
CA GLU A 216 -14.31 -15.52 -37.84
C GLU A 216 -15.47 -16.26 -37.19
N ILE A 217 -15.22 -17.03 -36.13
CA ILE A 217 -16.25 -17.73 -35.33
C ILE A 217 -17.26 -16.71 -34.79
N LEU A 218 -16.78 -15.62 -34.21
CA LEU A 218 -17.62 -14.54 -33.68
C LEU A 218 -18.49 -13.88 -34.75
N ARG A 219 -17.96 -13.64 -35.95
CA ARG A 219 -18.73 -13.05 -37.06
C ARG A 219 -19.79 -13.99 -37.60
N ARG A 220 -19.54 -15.30 -37.57
CA ARG A 220 -20.52 -16.34 -37.96
C ARG A 220 -21.65 -16.44 -36.95
N ASP A 221 -21.33 -16.50 -35.66
CA ASP A 221 -22.30 -16.78 -34.60
C ASP A 221 -23.10 -15.51 -34.21
N TYR A 222 -22.50 -14.33 -34.39
CA TYR A 222 -23.11 -13.03 -34.07
C TYR A 222 -23.06 -12.06 -35.28
N PRO A 223 -23.82 -12.33 -36.35
CA PRO A 223 -23.77 -11.53 -37.58
C PRO A 223 -24.32 -10.11 -37.40
N ASN A 224 -25.28 -9.93 -36.48
CA ASN A 224 -26.01 -8.67 -36.29
C ASN A 224 -25.31 -7.63 -35.39
N ALA A 225 -24.15 -7.95 -34.80
CA ALA A 225 -23.41 -7.02 -33.96
C ALA A 225 -22.68 -5.96 -34.81
N ASN A 226 -22.52 -4.74 -34.28
CA ASN A 226 -21.97 -3.60 -35.02
C ASN A 226 -20.45 -3.70 -35.22
N ASN A 227 -19.73 -4.29 -34.27
CA ASN A 227 -18.28 -4.44 -34.31
C ASN A 227 -17.80 -5.72 -33.60
N ASP A 228 -16.52 -6.07 -33.78
CA ASP A 228 -15.96 -7.31 -33.22
C ASP A 228 -15.89 -7.29 -31.68
N ALA A 229 -15.78 -6.11 -31.06
CA ALA A 229 -15.82 -5.98 -29.60
C ALA A 229 -17.21 -6.29 -29.03
N GLU A 230 -18.28 -5.86 -29.71
CA GLU A 230 -19.66 -6.20 -29.36
C GLU A 230 -19.94 -7.70 -29.53
N ARG A 231 -19.42 -8.31 -30.60
CA ARG A 231 -19.51 -9.77 -30.81
C ARG A 231 -18.85 -10.54 -29.66
N LEU A 232 -17.64 -10.14 -29.28
CA LEU A 232 -16.93 -10.77 -28.18
C LEU A 232 -17.67 -10.58 -26.86
N ALA A 233 -18.18 -9.38 -26.59
CA ALA A 233 -18.99 -9.11 -25.40
C ALA A 233 -20.26 -9.97 -25.35
N MET A 234 -20.86 -10.29 -26.50
CA MET A 234 -22.01 -11.19 -26.63
C MET A 234 -21.65 -12.68 -26.44
N ALA A 235 -20.44 -13.08 -26.80
CA ALA A 235 -19.98 -14.47 -26.72
C ALA A 235 -19.41 -14.88 -25.35
N LEU A 236 -18.75 -13.96 -24.64
CA LEU A 236 -18.10 -14.22 -23.36
C LEU A 236 -19.01 -14.79 -22.25
N PRO A 237 -20.31 -14.45 -22.13
CA PRO A 237 -21.19 -15.12 -21.17
C PRO A 237 -21.39 -16.62 -21.42
N ASN A 238 -21.09 -17.11 -22.62
CA ASN A 238 -21.13 -18.53 -22.96
C ASN A 238 -19.72 -19.17 -22.93
N ALA A 239 -18.75 -18.52 -22.26
CA ALA A 239 -17.39 -19.03 -22.14
C ALA A 239 -17.31 -20.39 -21.41
N ASP A 240 -18.29 -20.74 -20.58
CA ASP A 240 -18.42 -22.05 -19.94
C ASP A 240 -19.03 -23.14 -20.86
N LYS A 241 -19.51 -22.75 -22.04
CA LYS A 241 -20.20 -23.59 -23.03
C LYS A 241 -19.43 -23.59 -24.37
N GLU A 242 -20.16 -23.47 -25.49
CA GLU A 242 -19.67 -23.58 -26.87
C GLU A 242 -18.54 -22.58 -27.20
N PHE A 243 -18.58 -21.37 -26.64
CA PHE A 243 -17.54 -20.38 -26.89
C PHE A 243 -16.23 -20.76 -26.19
N GLY A 244 -16.29 -21.35 -24.99
CA GLY A 244 -15.11 -21.89 -24.31
C GLY A 244 -14.45 -23.03 -25.09
N ASP A 245 -15.25 -23.91 -25.69
CA ASP A 245 -14.74 -24.96 -26.58
C ASP A 245 -14.09 -24.37 -27.83
N SER A 246 -14.64 -23.27 -28.36
CA SER A 246 -14.05 -22.53 -29.48
C SER A 246 -12.68 -21.93 -29.10
N ILE A 247 -12.56 -21.30 -27.93
CA ILE A 247 -11.28 -20.77 -27.41
C ILE A 247 -10.23 -21.88 -27.33
N ARG A 248 -10.59 -23.04 -26.76
CA ARG A 248 -9.70 -24.20 -26.65
C ARG A 248 -9.29 -24.77 -28.01
N SER A 249 -10.23 -24.85 -28.96
CA SER A 249 -9.98 -25.41 -30.29
C SER A 249 -8.93 -24.64 -31.10
N VAL A 250 -8.75 -23.36 -30.76
CA VAL A 250 -7.81 -22.44 -31.43
C VAL A 250 -6.41 -22.46 -30.78
N GLY A 251 -6.25 -23.16 -29.64
CA GLY A 251 -4.95 -23.40 -29.00
C GLY A 251 -4.70 -22.62 -27.71
N PHE A 252 -5.66 -21.81 -27.24
CA PHE A 252 -5.55 -21.15 -25.94
C PHE A 252 -5.73 -22.15 -24.80
N VAL A 253 -4.91 -22.02 -23.74
CA VAL A 253 -5.07 -22.83 -22.53
C VAL A 253 -6.17 -22.20 -21.69
N PHE A 254 -7.34 -22.83 -21.71
CA PHE A 254 -8.56 -22.31 -21.10
C PHE A 254 -9.24 -23.36 -20.23
N ASP A 255 -8.97 -23.29 -18.93
CA ASP A 255 -9.49 -24.22 -17.93
C ASP A 255 -11.03 -24.21 -17.91
N LYS A 256 -11.62 -25.40 -18.05
CA LYS A 256 -13.06 -25.63 -18.06
C LYS A 256 -13.69 -25.54 -16.67
N GLU A 257 -12.94 -25.88 -15.61
CA GLU A 257 -13.49 -26.02 -14.27
C GLU A 257 -13.43 -24.70 -13.48
N THR A 258 -12.38 -23.90 -13.69
CA THR A 258 -12.14 -22.69 -12.90
C THR A 258 -12.33 -21.40 -13.70
N VAL A 259 -11.56 -21.23 -14.78
CA VAL A 259 -11.51 -19.98 -15.55
C VAL A 259 -12.79 -19.77 -16.36
N ALA A 260 -13.27 -20.79 -17.05
CA ALA A 260 -14.46 -20.71 -17.91
C ALA A 260 -15.74 -20.25 -17.18
N PRO A 261 -16.17 -20.89 -16.06
CA PRO A 261 -17.37 -20.47 -15.36
C PRO A 261 -17.24 -19.09 -14.71
N GLU A 262 -16.05 -18.72 -14.22
CA GLU A 262 -15.84 -17.40 -13.63
C GLU A 262 -15.86 -16.30 -14.71
N LEU A 263 -15.24 -16.53 -15.87
CA LEU A 263 -15.29 -15.60 -16.99
C LEU A 263 -16.72 -15.40 -17.49
N ALA A 264 -17.48 -16.50 -17.67
CA ALA A 264 -18.88 -16.45 -18.08
C ALA A 264 -19.74 -15.63 -17.10
N ARG A 265 -19.56 -15.86 -15.80
CA ARG A 265 -20.25 -15.12 -14.74
C ARG A 265 -19.93 -13.62 -14.78
N GLN A 266 -18.66 -13.25 -14.93
CA GLN A 266 -18.25 -11.85 -15.01
C GLN A 266 -18.78 -11.16 -16.27
N ALA A 267 -18.71 -11.83 -17.41
CA ALA A 267 -19.23 -11.32 -18.66
C ALA A 267 -20.75 -11.12 -18.59
N GLN A 268 -21.50 -12.08 -18.03
CA GLN A 268 -22.93 -11.96 -17.81
C GLN A 268 -23.27 -10.75 -16.91
N ARG A 269 -22.57 -10.61 -15.78
CA ARG A 269 -22.76 -9.46 -14.88
C ARG A 269 -22.50 -8.12 -15.57
N LEU A 270 -21.50 -8.04 -16.45
CA LEU A 270 -21.20 -6.83 -17.22
C LEU A 270 -22.30 -6.52 -18.25
N GLN A 271 -22.84 -7.55 -18.90
CA GLN A 271 -24.00 -7.39 -19.78
C GLN A 271 -25.23 -6.90 -19.01
N ASP A 272 -25.57 -7.53 -17.88
CA ASP A 272 -26.69 -7.13 -17.04
C ASP A 272 -26.52 -5.69 -16.54
N THR A 273 -25.31 -5.32 -16.10
CA THR A 273 -24.97 -3.95 -15.69
C THR A 273 -25.19 -2.95 -16.83
N THR A 274 -24.79 -3.31 -18.06
CA THR A 274 -24.96 -2.46 -19.24
C THR A 274 -26.43 -2.34 -19.64
N ARG A 275 -27.17 -3.44 -19.57
CA ARG A 275 -28.62 -3.50 -19.79
C ARG A 275 -29.36 -2.56 -18.83
N MET A 276 -29.01 -2.61 -17.55
CA MET A 276 -29.56 -1.74 -16.50
C MET A 276 -29.17 -0.27 -16.67
N LYS A 277 -27.96 0.02 -17.15
CA LYS A 277 -27.59 1.41 -17.50
C LYS A 277 -28.41 1.94 -18.68
N ASN A 278 -28.71 1.08 -19.64
CA ASN A 278 -29.50 1.46 -20.82
C ASN A 278 -30.99 1.62 -20.51
N SER A 279 -31.57 0.86 -19.58
CA SER A 279 -32.99 0.99 -19.20
C SER A 279 -33.34 2.35 -18.57
N ILE A 280 -32.37 3.13 -18.08
CA ILE A 280 -32.60 4.52 -17.64
C ILE A 280 -33.06 5.42 -18.82
N LYS A 281 -32.77 5.03 -20.06
CA LYS A 281 -33.24 5.74 -21.26
C LYS A 281 -34.76 5.64 -21.41
N ASP A 282 -35.36 4.58 -20.86
CA ASP A 282 -36.78 4.33 -20.96
C ASP A 282 -37.57 5.24 -20.02
N ARG A 283 -38.63 5.85 -20.56
CA ARG A 283 -39.46 6.83 -19.83
C ARG A 283 -40.10 6.25 -18.56
N PRO A 284 -40.70 5.04 -18.55
CA PRO A 284 -41.33 4.48 -17.35
C PRO A 284 -40.34 4.24 -16.20
N VAL A 285 -39.17 3.70 -16.52
CA VAL A 285 -38.08 3.45 -15.57
C VAL A 285 -37.55 4.76 -14.99
N ARG A 286 -37.29 5.75 -15.84
CA ARG A 286 -36.82 7.07 -15.42
C ARG A 286 -37.81 7.80 -14.52
N GLN A 287 -39.11 7.68 -14.82
CA GLN A 287 -40.18 8.26 -14.01
C GLN A 287 -40.25 7.63 -12.61
N LEU A 288 -40.08 6.31 -12.50
CA LEU A 288 -40.05 5.63 -11.20
C LEU A 288 -38.92 6.17 -10.32
N ILE A 289 -37.70 6.28 -10.86
CA ILE A 289 -36.55 6.82 -10.11
C ILE A 289 -36.77 8.28 -9.72
N ALA A 290 -37.32 9.09 -10.64
CA ALA A 290 -37.61 10.50 -10.40
C ALA A 290 -38.63 10.71 -9.27
N GLN A 291 -39.68 9.87 -9.24
CA GLN A 291 -40.70 9.88 -8.18
C GLN A 291 -40.11 9.52 -6.82
N GLU A 292 -39.29 8.46 -6.77
CA GLU A 292 -38.67 8.01 -5.52
C GLU A 292 -37.68 9.04 -4.97
N ALA A 293 -36.90 9.69 -5.86
CA ALA A 293 -35.91 10.69 -5.47
C ALA A 293 -36.49 12.10 -5.29
N ASN A 294 -37.76 12.34 -5.63
CA ASN A 294 -38.40 13.65 -5.67
C ASN A 294 -37.62 14.69 -6.49
N ILE A 295 -37.24 14.33 -7.73
CA ILE A 295 -36.51 15.19 -8.67
C ILE A 295 -37.18 15.19 -10.05
N LEU A 296 -36.73 16.06 -10.95
CA LEU A 296 -37.18 16.04 -12.33
C LEU A 296 -36.63 14.80 -13.05
N PRO A 297 -37.39 14.16 -13.97
CA PRO A 297 -36.88 13.03 -14.75
C PRO A 297 -35.60 13.35 -15.53
N ALA A 298 -35.37 14.61 -15.90
CA ALA A 298 -34.15 15.04 -16.59
C ALA A 298 -32.89 14.92 -15.72
N ASP A 299 -33.03 15.00 -14.40
CA ASP A 299 -31.92 14.95 -13.43
C ASP A 299 -31.59 13.52 -12.98
N VAL A 300 -32.37 12.53 -13.44
CA VAL A 300 -32.14 11.12 -13.15
C VAL A 300 -30.86 10.66 -13.84
N ASN A 301 -29.93 10.13 -13.05
CA ASN A 301 -28.67 9.59 -13.52
C ASN A 301 -28.49 8.13 -13.06
N ALA A 302 -27.49 7.45 -13.62
CA ALA A 302 -27.21 6.06 -13.28
C ALA A 302 -26.79 5.85 -11.83
N VAL A 303 -26.13 6.83 -11.21
CA VAL A 303 -25.68 6.72 -9.82
C VAL A 303 -26.89 6.65 -8.87
N LEU A 304 -27.88 7.51 -9.08
CA LEU A 304 -29.15 7.49 -8.35
C LEU A 304 -29.87 6.15 -8.52
N MET A 305 -29.96 5.65 -9.76
CA MET A 305 -30.56 4.35 -10.04
C MET A 305 -29.90 3.24 -9.20
N TRP A 306 -28.58 3.11 -9.26
CA TRP A 306 -27.85 2.07 -8.53
C TRP A 306 -27.99 2.20 -7.00
N ASN A 307 -28.20 3.42 -6.48
CA ASN A 307 -28.43 3.62 -5.07
C ASN A 307 -29.79 3.04 -4.62
N PHE A 308 -30.86 3.29 -5.38
CA PHE A 308 -32.19 2.74 -5.06
C PHE A 308 -32.28 1.23 -5.29
N LEU A 309 -31.57 0.69 -6.27
CA LEU A 309 -31.52 -0.75 -6.53
C LEU A 309 -30.87 -1.58 -5.39
N ASN A 310 -30.35 -0.96 -4.33
CA ASN A 310 -29.92 -1.70 -3.13
C ASN A 310 -31.11 -2.19 -2.30
N ASP A 311 -32.29 -1.60 -2.50
CA ASP A 311 -33.53 -2.03 -1.86
C ASP A 311 -34.25 -3.04 -2.76
N LYS A 312 -34.61 -4.18 -2.19
CA LYS A 312 -35.29 -5.27 -2.89
C LYS A 312 -36.67 -4.83 -3.37
N ASP A 313 -37.41 -4.10 -2.55
CA ASP A 313 -38.77 -3.65 -2.88
C ASP A 313 -38.75 -2.67 -4.06
N PHE A 314 -37.75 -1.80 -4.10
CA PHE A 314 -37.53 -0.91 -5.24
C PHE A 314 -37.10 -1.68 -6.48
N ALA A 315 -36.20 -2.66 -6.35
CA ALA A 315 -35.76 -3.50 -7.45
C ALA A 315 -36.92 -4.28 -8.11
N GLU A 316 -37.88 -4.79 -7.34
CA GLU A 316 -39.09 -5.43 -7.87
C GLU A 316 -39.94 -4.45 -8.70
N LYS A 317 -40.22 -3.25 -8.16
CA LYS A 317 -40.94 -2.19 -8.90
C LYS A 317 -40.20 -1.77 -10.17
N TYR A 318 -38.87 -1.73 -10.10
CA TYR A 318 -38.02 -1.39 -11.23
C TYR A 318 -38.17 -2.41 -12.36
N LEU A 319 -38.15 -3.71 -12.06
CA LEU A 319 -38.33 -4.77 -13.05
C LEU A 319 -39.68 -4.69 -13.74
N VAL A 320 -40.75 -4.38 -13.00
CA VAL A 320 -42.09 -4.17 -13.59
C VAL A 320 -42.07 -3.01 -14.59
N LYS A 321 -41.44 -1.87 -14.25
CA LYS A 321 -41.35 -0.72 -15.15
C LYS A 321 -40.46 -0.97 -16.37
N MET A 322 -39.45 -1.82 -16.21
CA MET A 322 -38.62 -2.28 -17.31
C MET A 322 -39.42 -3.18 -18.27
N ALA A 323 -40.24 -4.09 -17.75
CA ALA A 323 -41.15 -4.91 -18.54
C ALA A 323 -42.22 -4.06 -19.27
N ASP A 324 -42.80 -3.06 -18.59
CA ASP A 324 -43.73 -2.09 -19.18
C ASP A 324 -43.12 -1.34 -20.38
N SER A 325 -41.80 -1.19 -20.41
CA SER A 325 -41.05 -0.52 -21.47
C SER A 325 -40.73 -1.44 -22.66
N GLY A 326 -41.19 -2.70 -22.63
CA GLY A 326 -40.91 -3.70 -23.66
C GLY A 326 -39.49 -4.28 -23.61
N GLN A 327 -38.74 -4.03 -22.53
CA GLN A 327 -37.40 -4.61 -22.34
C GLN A 327 -37.51 -6.08 -21.91
N ASN A 328 -36.59 -6.92 -22.37
CA ASN A 328 -36.78 -8.37 -22.25
C ASN A 328 -36.86 -8.94 -20.81
N ILE A 329 -36.43 -8.36 -19.69
CA ILE A 329 -36.41 -8.93 -18.31
C ILE A 329 -36.01 -10.42 -18.03
N GLU A 330 -35.90 -11.33 -19.01
CA GLU A 330 -35.51 -12.72 -18.76
C GLU A 330 -34.11 -12.77 -18.14
N GLY A 331 -33.96 -13.63 -17.12
CA GLY A 331 -32.74 -13.76 -16.32
C GLY A 331 -32.54 -12.68 -15.27
N LEU A 332 -33.33 -11.59 -15.27
CA LEU A 332 -33.25 -10.55 -14.24
C LEU A 332 -34.21 -10.86 -13.07
N SER A 333 -33.66 -10.85 -11.85
CA SER A 333 -34.40 -10.96 -10.60
C SER A 333 -34.09 -9.78 -9.68
N ALA A 334 -34.97 -9.48 -8.72
CA ALA A 334 -34.73 -8.41 -7.77
C ALA A 334 -33.47 -8.69 -6.93
N GLU A 335 -33.24 -9.96 -6.57
CA GLU A 335 -32.02 -10.41 -5.89
C GLU A 335 -30.77 -10.12 -6.73
N LEU A 336 -30.82 -10.40 -8.05
CA LEU A 336 -29.71 -10.11 -8.94
C LEU A 336 -29.46 -8.60 -9.06
N LEU A 337 -30.51 -7.77 -9.14
CA LEU A 337 -30.33 -6.31 -9.20
C LEU A 337 -29.67 -5.75 -7.93
N VAL A 338 -30.06 -6.25 -6.77
CA VAL A 338 -29.44 -5.90 -5.48
C VAL A 338 -27.99 -6.37 -5.44
N ASP A 339 -27.69 -7.58 -5.91
CA ASP A 339 -26.33 -8.11 -6.01
C ASP A 339 -25.45 -7.26 -6.95
N LEU A 340 -25.96 -6.87 -8.13
CA LEU A 340 -25.27 -5.98 -9.05
C LEU A 340 -25.01 -4.59 -8.44
N ALA A 341 -25.98 -4.03 -7.72
CA ALA A 341 -25.83 -2.75 -7.04
C ALA A 341 -24.75 -2.81 -5.94
N LYS A 342 -24.70 -3.90 -5.17
CA LYS A 342 -23.66 -4.16 -4.17
C LYS A 342 -22.28 -4.36 -4.81
N GLY A 343 -22.19 -5.19 -5.85
CA GLY A 343 -20.95 -5.45 -6.58
C GLY A 343 -20.35 -4.19 -7.19
N ARG A 344 -21.18 -3.27 -7.70
CA ARG A 344 -20.74 -1.95 -8.18
C ARG A 344 -20.13 -1.11 -7.06
N LYS A 345 -20.77 -1.05 -5.89
CA LYS A 345 -20.24 -0.31 -4.73
C LYS A 345 -18.92 -0.91 -4.25
N GLU A 346 -18.79 -2.23 -4.28
CA GLU A 346 -17.54 -2.90 -3.95
C GLU A 346 -16.44 -2.57 -4.96
N ALA A 347 -16.73 -2.60 -6.26
CA ALA A 347 -15.78 -2.23 -7.31
C ALA A 347 -15.32 -0.76 -7.17
N GLU A 348 -16.24 0.18 -6.93
CA GLU A 348 -15.89 1.59 -6.66
C GLU A 348 -15.02 1.73 -5.40
N ALA A 349 -15.31 0.94 -4.36
CA ALA A 349 -14.53 0.93 -3.13
C ALA A 349 -13.11 0.36 -3.34
N LEU A 350 -12.97 -0.68 -4.19
CA LEU A 350 -11.68 -1.25 -4.59
C LEU A 350 -10.85 -0.26 -5.41
N GLU A 351 -11.43 0.39 -6.42
CA GLU A 351 -10.74 1.42 -7.20
C GLU A 351 -10.29 2.60 -6.33
N ARG A 352 -11.14 3.04 -5.40
CA ARG A 352 -10.77 4.08 -4.44
C ARG A 352 -9.64 3.61 -3.53
N ALA A 353 -9.69 2.36 -3.08
CA ALA A 353 -8.65 1.79 -2.23
C ALA A 353 -7.31 1.67 -2.97
N GLU A 354 -7.31 1.23 -4.22
CA GLU A 354 -6.13 1.17 -5.07
C GLU A 354 -5.48 2.55 -5.22
N ARG A 355 -6.27 3.58 -5.57
CA ARG A 355 -5.78 4.96 -5.68
C ARG A 355 -5.16 5.49 -4.38
N LEU A 356 -5.78 5.18 -3.23
CA LEU A 356 -5.29 5.62 -1.91
C LEU A 356 -4.06 4.83 -1.42
N THR A 357 -3.77 3.69 -2.04
CA THR A 357 -2.68 2.78 -1.66
C THR A 357 -1.56 2.68 -2.70
N MET A 358 -1.58 3.48 -3.77
CA MET A 358 -0.54 3.48 -4.81
C MET A 358 0.88 3.68 -4.26
N ASP A 359 1.02 4.46 -3.17
CA ASP A 359 2.31 4.71 -2.51
C ASP A 359 2.60 3.73 -1.35
N ALA A 360 1.70 2.79 -1.07
CA ALA A 360 1.86 1.84 0.02
C ALA A 360 3.04 0.91 -0.25
N GLY A 361 4.03 0.90 0.65
CA GLY A 361 5.21 0.05 0.54
C GLY A 361 6.41 0.66 -0.21
N ARG A 362 6.29 1.88 -0.75
CA ARG A 362 7.46 2.62 -1.28
C ARG A 362 8.18 3.35 -0.13
N GLY A 363 9.49 3.08 0.04
CA GLY A 363 10.35 3.74 1.03
C GLY A 363 10.68 2.92 2.30
N PHE A 364 11.57 3.44 3.14
CA PHE A 364 12.06 2.76 4.34
C PHE A 364 10.92 2.52 5.36
N MET A 365 10.74 1.27 5.81
CA MET A 365 9.60 0.83 6.65
C MET A 365 8.21 1.15 6.06
N GLY A 366 8.12 1.38 4.73
CA GLY A 366 6.91 1.85 4.04
C GLY A 366 6.45 3.25 4.46
N LEU A 367 7.37 4.07 4.94
CA LEU A 367 7.21 5.51 5.07
C LEU A 367 7.77 6.16 3.81
N GLY A 368 6.96 7.00 3.15
CA GLY A 368 7.48 7.84 2.07
C GLY A 368 8.60 8.75 2.60
N GLU A 369 9.59 9.04 1.76
CA GLU A 369 10.79 9.81 2.14
C GLU A 369 10.46 11.12 2.88
N ARG A 370 9.42 11.83 2.40
CA ARG A 370 8.93 13.08 3.01
C ARG A 370 8.40 12.87 4.44
N LEU A 371 7.66 11.79 4.67
CA LEU A 371 7.10 11.45 5.98
C LEU A 371 8.19 11.00 6.96
N ALA A 372 9.15 10.21 6.48
CA ALA A 372 10.31 9.81 7.27
C ALA A 372 11.12 11.04 7.74
N TRP A 373 11.30 12.03 6.87
CA TRP A 373 11.97 13.28 7.23
C TRP A 373 11.20 14.09 8.28
N LEU A 374 9.88 14.26 8.10
CA LEU A 374 9.04 14.95 9.09
C LEU A 374 9.06 14.24 10.45
N LEU A 375 9.02 12.91 10.45
CA LEU A 375 9.12 12.11 11.65
C LEU A 375 10.46 12.29 12.36
N PHE A 376 11.56 12.28 11.61
CA PHE A 376 12.90 12.53 12.14
C PHE A 376 13.01 13.90 12.81
N VAL A 377 12.55 14.97 12.14
CA VAL A 377 12.56 16.33 12.70
C VAL A 377 11.67 16.43 13.94
N SER A 378 10.49 15.80 13.93
CA SER A 378 9.59 15.77 15.08
C SER A 378 10.25 15.08 16.29
N LEU A 379 10.92 13.94 16.10
CA LEU A 379 11.60 13.23 17.17
C LEU A 379 12.77 14.06 17.75
N LEU A 380 13.50 14.80 16.91
CA LEU A 380 14.55 15.72 17.37
C LEU A 380 13.98 16.82 18.29
N VAL A 381 12.90 17.49 17.86
CA VAL A 381 12.27 18.54 18.67
C VAL A 381 11.76 17.98 20.00
N CYS A 382 11.15 16.79 19.98
CA CYS A 382 10.73 16.10 21.20
C CYS A 382 11.91 15.76 22.12
N GLY A 383 13.02 15.25 21.57
CA GLY A 383 14.23 14.96 22.32
C GLY A 383 14.81 16.19 23.03
N ILE A 384 14.82 17.35 22.35
CA ILE A 384 15.24 18.63 22.95
C ILE A 384 14.30 19.02 24.10
N GLY A 385 12.98 18.87 23.91
CA GLY A 385 11.99 19.15 24.94
C GLY A 385 12.18 18.29 26.20
N ILE A 386 12.40 16.98 26.03
CA ILE A 386 12.67 16.04 27.13
C ILE A 386 13.97 16.41 27.83
N THR A 387 15.03 16.70 27.07
CA THR A 387 16.33 17.12 27.60
C THR A 387 16.20 18.35 28.49
N ASN A 388 15.44 19.36 28.04
CA ASN A 388 15.22 20.59 28.80
C ASN A 388 14.42 20.34 30.09
N ALA A 389 13.37 19.54 30.02
CA ALA A 389 12.58 19.17 31.19
C ALA A 389 13.42 18.39 32.22
N MET A 390 14.26 17.47 31.76
CA MET A 390 15.18 16.71 32.62
C MET A 390 16.27 17.59 33.22
N MET A 391 16.81 18.55 32.46
CA MET A 391 17.78 19.53 32.97
C MET A 391 17.19 20.32 34.15
N MET A 392 15.93 20.75 34.03
CA MET A 392 15.23 21.43 35.13
C MET A 392 15.01 20.50 36.34
N SER A 393 14.72 19.21 36.11
CA SER A 393 14.61 18.19 37.17
C SER A 393 15.90 18.06 37.98
N VAL A 394 17.04 18.02 37.28
CA VAL A 394 18.37 17.91 37.90
C VAL A 394 18.70 19.13 38.77
N THR A 395 18.42 20.34 38.29
CA THR A 395 18.73 21.57 39.04
C THR A 395 17.92 21.73 40.32
N GLU A 396 16.70 21.18 40.37
CA GLU A 396 15.86 21.25 41.57
C GLU A 396 16.23 20.20 42.61
N ARG A 397 16.64 19.01 42.16
CA ARG A 397 17.14 17.94 43.04
C ARG A 397 18.61 18.11 43.40
N PHE A 398 19.18 19.29 43.19
CA PHE A 398 20.59 19.57 43.41
C PHE A 398 21.06 19.21 44.83
N THR A 399 20.27 19.59 45.84
CA THR A 399 20.54 19.30 47.25
C THR A 399 20.40 17.81 47.56
N GLU A 400 19.41 17.12 46.99
CA GLU A 400 19.22 15.67 47.13
C GLU A 400 20.38 14.87 46.48
N ILE A 401 20.83 15.29 45.30
CA ILE A 401 21.98 14.67 44.61
C ILE A 401 23.25 14.89 45.43
N ALA A 402 23.45 16.09 45.98
CA ALA A 402 24.61 16.41 46.79
C ALA A 402 24.65 15.61 48.10
N THR A 403 23.52 15.41 48.78
CA THR A 403 23.46 14.56 49.98
C THR A 403 23.77 13.11 49.67
N LEU A 404 23.24 12.56 48.57
CA LEU A 404 23.57 11.20 48.10
C LEU A 404 25.07 11.06 47.81
N LYS A 405 25.69 12.05 47.17
CA LYS A 405 27.14 12.05 46.92
C LYS A 405 27.96 12.13 48.21
N CYS A 406 27.55 12.95 49.17
CA CYS A 406 28.19 13.01 50.49
C CYS A 406 28.10 11.68 51.25
N LEU A 407 27.05 10.89 51.01
CA LEU A 407 26.88 9.54 51.56
C LEU A 407 27.66 8.46 50.77
N GLY A 408 28.39 8.82 49.71
CA GLY A 408 29.23 7.92 48.94
C GLY A 408 28.61 7.36 47.65
N ALA A 409 27.51 7.93 47.15
CA ALA A 409 26.95 7.53 45.86
C ALA A 409 27.92 7.83 44.70
N LEU A 410 28.15 6.84 43.83
CA LEU A 410 28.97 7.00 42.63
C LEU A 410 28.24 7.81 41.55
N ASP A 411 28.98 8.52 40.71
CA ASP A 411 28.44 9.26 39.56
C ASP A 411 27.59 8.35 38.63
N GLY A 412 28.01 7.11 38.43
CA GLY A 412 27.26 6.12 37.64
C GLY A 412 25.90 5.74 38.24
N PHE A 413 25.78 5.72 39.58
CA PHE A 413 24.51 5.43 40.26
C PHE A 413 23.49 6.56 40.00
N ILE A 414 23.93 7.82 40.13
CA ILE A 414 23.10 9.00 39.86
C ILE A 414 22.66 9.02 38.39
N MET A 415 23.57 8.70 37.46
CA MET A 415 23.26 8.64 36.04
C MET A 415 22.17 7.60 35.73
N ILE A 416 22.32 6.37 36.24
CA ILE A 416 21.35 5.29 36.03
C ILE A 416 19.99 5.64 36.65
N MET A 417 19.97 6.27 37.83
CA MET A 417 18.75 6.68 38.50
C MET A 417 17.89 7.61 37.62
N PHE A 418 18.48 8.65 37.04
CA PHE A 418 17.77 9.60 36.18
C PHE A 418 17.39 9.00 34.81
N VAL A 419 18.24 8.14 34.25
CA VAL A 419 17.92 7.41 33.01
C VAL A 419 16.73 6.48 33.25
N LEU A 420 16.70 5.74 34.35
CA LEU A 420 15.57 4.86 34.70
C LEU A 420 14.29 5.66 34.95
N GLU A 421 14.36 6.81 35.63
CA GLU A 421 13.21 7.70 35.79
C GLU A 421 12.64 8.13 34.42
N SER A 422 13.53 8.46 33.48
CA SER A 422 13.14 8.83 32.12
C SER A 422 12.59 7.65 31.33
N CYS A 423 13.11 6.44 31.53
CA CYS A 423 12.55 5.21 30.96
C CYS A 423 11.12 4.96 31.46
N PHE A 424 10.84 5.14 32.76
CA PHE A 424 9.49 5.00 33.29
C PHE A 424 8.52 6.02 32.67
N MET A 425 8.95 7.28 32.54
CA MET A 425 8.16 8.30 31.81
C MET A 425 7.97 7.92 30.33
N GLY A 426 9.00 7.34 29.72
CA GLY A 426 9.00 6.80 28.36
C GLY A 426 7.98 5.69 28.14
N VAL A 427 7.90 4.72 29.05
CA VAL A 427 6.93 3.63 28.99
C VAL A 427 5.51 4.15 29.18
N VAL A 428 5.28 5.02 30.17
CA VAL A 428 3.94 5.58 30.43
C VAL A 428 3.48 6.46 29.27
N GLY A 429 4.29 7.45 28.88
CA GLY A 429 3.97 8.34 27.77
C GLY A 429 3.89 7.60 26.44
N GLY A 430 4.78 6.63 26.21
CA GLY A 430 4.77 5.80 25.03
C GLY A 430 3.54 4.92 24.92
N THR A 431 3.07 4.33 26.03
CA THR A 431 1.86 3.50 26.03
C THR A 431 0.62 4.34 25.74
N ILE A 432 0.46 5.48 26.41
CA ILE A 432 -0.65 6.40 26.17
C ILE A 432 -0.60 6.92 24.73
N GLY A 433 0.58 7.33 24.27
CA GLY A 433 0.81 7.81 22.91
C GLY A 433 0.47 6.75 21.86
N ALA A 434 0.92 5.51 22.05
CA ALA A 434 0.63 4.42 21.13
C ALA A 434 -0.87 4.13 21.02
N ILE A 435 -1.61 4.14 22.14
CA ILE A 435 -3.07 3.96 22.11
C ILE A 435 -3.74 5.11 21.34
N ILE A 436 -3.40 6.36 21.67
CA ILE A 436 -3.98 7.54 21.03
C ILE A 436 -3.66 7.55 19.52
N GLY A 437 -2.40 7.31 19.16
CA GLY A 437 -1.95 7.27 17.77
C GLY A 437 -2.61 6.15 16.97
N ALA A 438 -2.79 4.97 17.56
CA ALA A 438 -3.52 3.86 16.94
C ALA A 438 -5.00 4.22 16.70
N LEU A 439 -5.68 4.82 17.68
CA LEU A 439 -7.07 5.25 17.55
C LEU A 439 -7.25 6.33 16.48
N ILE A 440 -6.36 7.33 16.43
CA ILE A 440 -6.39 8.37 15.40
C ILE A 440 -6.13 7.76 14.01
N GLY A 441 -5.12 6.90 13.89
CA GLY A 441 -4.79 6.22 12.64
C GLY A 441 -5.95 5.37 12.13
N LEU A 442 -6.56 4.56 13.00
CA LEU A 442 -7.74 3.75 12.68
C LEU A 442 -8.93 4.64 12.28
N GLY A 443 -9.24 5.70 13.03
CA GLY A 443 -10.35 6.61 12.73
C GLY A 443 -10.18 7.32 11.38
N ARG A 444 -8.96 7.75 11.05
CA ARG A 444 -8.63 8.37 9.76
C ARG A 444 -8.77 7.37 8.61
N MET A 445 -8.32 6.13 8.78
CA MET A 445 -8.48 5.09 7.76
C MET A 445 -9.94 4.69 7.57
N LEU A 446 -10.73 4.56 8.65
CA LEU A 446 -12.16 4.29 8.57
C LEU A 446 -12.91 5.37 7.81
N SER A 447 -12.55 6.64 8.02
CA SER A 447 -13.12 7.77 7.25
C SER A 447 -12.70 7.75 5.78
N ALA A 448 -11.47 7.34 5.48
CA ALA A 448 -10.93 7.32 4.11
C ALA A 448 -11.47 6.16 3.26
N PHE A 449 -11.54 4.95 3.82
CA PHE A 449 -11.90 3.71 3.11
C PHE A 449 -13.34 3.24 3.37
N GLY A 450 -14.00 3.75 4.41
CA GLY A 450 -15.34 3.32 4.82
C GLY A 450 -15.37 2.04 5.65
N VAL A 451 -16.57 1.69 6.13
CA VAL A 451 -16.77 0.55 7.07
C VAL A 451 -16.55 -0.83 6.44
N ASN A 452 -16.59 -0.93 5.11
CA ASN A 452 -16.45 -2.21 4.40
C ASN A 452 -15.06 -2.83 4.52
N PHE A 453 -14.04 -2.04 4.89
CA PHE A 453 -12.66 -2.50 5.04
C PHE A 453 -12.25 -2.80 6.49
N ILE A 454 -13.19 -2.78 7.44
CA ILE A 454 -12.91 -3.12 8.85
C ILE A 454 -12.32 -4.54 8.97
N SER A 455 -12.81 -5.49 8.17
CA SER A 455 -12.30 -6.87 8.16
C SER A 455 -10.90 -7.01 7.57
N ALA A 456 -10.41 -6.00 6.84
CA ALA A 456 -9.06 -5.98 6.26
C ALA A 456 -8.01 -5.32 7.19
N ILE A 457 -8.40 -4.89 8.39
CA ILE A 457 -7.47 -4.26 9.34
C ILE A 457 -6.56 -5.34 9.97
N PRO A 458 -5.23 -5.24 9.82
CA PRO A 458 -4.31 -6.22 10.38
C PRO A 458 -4.08 -5.96 11.87
N PHE A 459 -4.96 -6.48 12.73
CA PHE A 459 -4.92 -6.20 14.17
C PHE A 459 -3.58 -6.58 14.83
N LEU A 460 -3.00 -7.72 14.43
CA LEU A 460 -1.70 -8.17 14.93
C LEU A 460 -0.56 -7.21 14.56
N ASP A 461 -0.55 -6.71 13.33
CA ASP A 461 0.47 -5.78 12.87
C ASP A 461 0.36 -4.42 13.56
N VAL A 462 -0.88 -3.94 13.79
CA VAL A 462 -1.12 -2.72 14.56
C VAL A 462 -0.62 -2.88 15.99
N LEU A 463 -0.87 -4.04 16.63
CA LEU A 463 -0.40 -4.33 17.98
C LEU A 463 1.13 -4.42 18.05
N GLY A 464 1.77 -5.03 17.05
CA GLY A 464 3.23 -5.00 16.88
C GLY A 464 3.76 -3.58 16.71
N GLY A 465 3.09 -2.75 15.92
CA GLY A 465 3.39 -1.32 15.76
C GLY A 465 3.30 -0.53 17.05
N MET A 466 2.32 -0.83 17.91
CA MET A 466 2.21 -0.22 19.24
C MET A 466 3.41 -0.56 20.11
N LEU A 467 3.82 -1.84 20.15
CA LEU A 467 5.00 -2.26 20.91
C LEU A 467 6.27 -1.55 20.43
N ILE A 468 6.49 -1.50 19.11
CA ILE A 468 7.63 -0.79 18.51
C ILE A 468 7.60 0.70 18.88
N SER A 469 6.43 1.33 18.84
CA SER A 469 6.26 2.74 19.18
C SER A 469 6.58 3.02 20.66
N VAL A 470 6.18 2.13 21.57
CA VAL A 470 6.53 2.22 23.00
C VAL A 470 8.03 2.06 23.21
N ILE A 471 8.66 1.07 22.55
CA ILE A 471 10.11 0.84 22.64
C ILE A 471 10.88 2.06 22.13
N LEU A 472 10.50 2.60 20.98
CA LEU A 472 11.14 3.79 20.40
C LEU A 472 10.93 5.04 21.27
N GLY A 473 9.73 5.23 21.82
CA GLY A 473 9.45 6.32 22.76
C GLY A 473 10.28 6.22 24.04
N THR A 474 10.46 5.01 24.56
CA THR A 474 11.28 4.74 25.74
C THR A 474 12.77 4.98 25.45
N LEU A 475 13.26 4.50 24.30
CA LEU A 475 14.63 4.75 23.85
C LEU A 475 14.90 6.25 23.65
N LEU A 476 13.96 6.98 23.03
CA LEU A 476 14.08 8.42 22.84
C LEU A 476 14.21 9.14 24.20
N ALA A 477 13.35 8.79 25.16
CA ALA A 477 13.39 9.36 26.51
C ALA A 477 14.71 9.04 27.23
N ALA A 478 15.19 7.81 27.13
CA ALA A 478 16.46 7.39 27.71
C ALA A 478 17.65 8.16 27.11
N VAL A 479 17.72 8.26 25.77
CA VAL A 479 18.79 8.98 25.06
C VAL A 479 18.77 10.47 25.40
N ALA A 480 17.59 11.10 25.40
CA ALA A 480 17.44 12.51 25.77
C ALA A 480 17.85 12.80 27.23
N ALA A 481 17.69 11.82 28.12
CA ALA A 481 18.08 11.94 29.51
C ALA A 481 19.58 11.77 29.78
N VAL A 482 20.35 11.20 28.84
CA VAL A 482 21.79 10.94 29.05
C VAL A 482 22.57 12.22 29.37
N LEU A 483 22.40 13.28 28.57
CA LEU A 483 23.09 14.56 28.76
C LEU A 483 22.80 15.22 30.12
N PRO A 484 21.53 15.42 30.53
CA PRO A 484 21.22 16.02 31.83
C PRO A 484 21.64 15.10 32.98
N SER A 485 21.49 13.78 32.85
CA SER A 485 21.92 12.81 33.88
C SER A 485 23.43 12.84 34.08
N TRP A 486 24.21 12.97 33.00
CA TRP A 486 25.66 13.10 33.07
C TRP A 486 26.08 14.42 33.74
N LYS A 487 25.39 15.52 33.43
CA LYS A 487 25.61 16.80 34.14
C LYS A 487 25.26 16.67 35.62
N ALA A 488 24.14 16.05 35.96
CA ALA A 488 23.70 15.79 37.33
C ALA A 488 24.75 15.00 38.12
N ALA A 489 25.24 13.94 37.51
CA ALA A 489 26.25 13.07 38.07
C ALA A 489 27.60 13.77 38.28
N ARG A 490 27.88 14.92 37.68
CA ARG A 490 29.16 15.65 37.83
C ARG A 490 29.10 16.90 38.69
N LEU A 491 27.95 17.15 39.31
CA LEU A 491 27.78 18.28 40.21
C LEU A 491 28.65 18.14 41.46
N ALA A 492 29.27 19.25 41.89
CA ALA A 492 30.11 19.30 43.07
C ALA A 492 29.25 19.45 44.35
N PRO A 493 29.31 18.52 45.32
CA PRO A 493 28.46 18.58 46.52
C PRO A 493 28.64 19.86 47.34
N MET A 494 29.84 20.44 47.31
CA MET A 494 30.18 21.69 48.00
C MET A 494 29.40 22.89 47.47
N GLU A 495 29.01 22.91 46.19
CA GLU A 495 28.23 24.01 45.61
C GLU A 495 26.79 23.98 46.10
N ALA A 496 26.22 22.79 46.35
CA ALA A 496 24.85 22.63 46.86
C ALA A 496 24.69 23.08 48.31
N MET A 497 25.73 22.90 49.12
CA MET A 497 25.73 23.32 50.53
C MET A 497 26.07 24.80 50.72
N ARG A 498 26.44 25.51 49.65
CA ARG A 498 26.76 26.95 49.67
C ARG A 498 25.59 27.84 49.23
N VAL A 499 24.46 27.23 48.87
CA VAL A 499 23.22 27.95 48.53
C VAL A 499 22.59 28.43 49.84
N GLU A 500 22.60 29.74 50.04
CA GLU A 500 21.92 30.44 51.15
C GLU A 500 20.39 30.32 51.06
#